data_AF-A0A937ST72-F1
#
_entry.id   AF-A0A937ST72-F1
#
_cell.length_a   1.000
_cell.length_b   1.000
_cell.length_c   1.000
_cell.angle_alpha   90.00
_cell.angle_beta   90.00
_cell.angle_gamma   90.00
#
_symmetry.space_group_name_H-M   'P 1'
#
loop_
_entity.id
_entity.type
_entity.pdbx_description
1 polymer ?
#
loop_
_entity_poly.entity_id
_entity_poly.type
_entity_poly.pdbx_seq_one_letter_code
_entity_poly.pdbx_strand_id
1 'polypeptide(L)' 'MTDPDLAIIPCPQCGVKNRIRNCDPDKIPVCARCRTKLMDESEHEAFRKFQDNLTQFKDFPDIGLRSNPPK' A
#
# COMPACT_ATOMS: atom_id res chain seq x y z
N MET A 1 -12.19 6.86 -7.44
CA MET A 1 -11.28 7.49 -6.47
C MET A 1 -10.55 6.36 -5.75
N THR A 2 -9.31 6.11 -6.15
CA THR A 2 -8.40 5.13 -5.51
C THR A 2 -7.56 5.92 -4.51
N ASP A 3 -7.81 5.79 -3.21
CA ASP A 3 -6.93 6.39 -2.20
C ASP A 3 -5.54 5.75 -2.33
N PRO A 4 -4.50 6.51 -2.70
CA PRO A 4 -3.16 5.97 -2.96
C PRO A 4 -2.46 5.46 -1.68
N ASP A 5 -3.05 5.72 -0.52
CA ASP A 5 -2.46 5.38 0.79
C ASP A 5 -3.11 4.13 1.43
N LEU A 6 -4.00 3.44 0.70
CA LEU A 6 -4.62 2.19 1.15
C LEU A 6 -3.79 0.95 0.76
N ALA A 7 -3.08 0.38 1.73
CA ALA A 7 -2.45 -0.93 1.58
C ALA A 7 -3.44 -2.06 1.95
N ILE A 8 -3.49 -3.12 1.14
CA ILE A 8 -4.30 -4.31 1.44
C ILE A 8 -3.36 -5.48 1.71
N ILE A 9 -3.29 -5.91 2.97
CA ILE A 9 -2.41 -7.01 3.41
C ILE A 9 -3.24 -8.18 3.91
N PRO A 10 -3.08 -9.39 3.34
CA PRO A 10 -3.72 -10.60 3.88
C PRO A 10 -3.03 -11.03 5.17
N CYS A 11 -3.82 -11.43 6.18
CA CYS A 11 -3.25 -11.98 7.41
C CYS A 11 -2.67 -13.38 7.17
N PRO A 12 -1.42 -13.66 7.57
CA PRO A 12 -0.81 -14.98 7.39
C PRO A 12 -1.49 -16.07 8.25
N GLN A 13 -2.20 -15.68 9.30
CA GLN A 13 -2.76 -16.60 10.28
C GLN A 13 -4.25 -16.90 10.03
N CYS A 14 -5.05 -15.90 9.63
CA CYS A 14 -6.49 -16.06 9.42
C CYS A 14 -6.97 -15.77 7.99
N GLY A 15 -6.08 -15.37 7.07
CA GLY A 15 -6.38 -15.13 5.65
C GLY A 15 -7.25 -13.90 5.34
N VAL A 16 -7.67 -13.14 6.36
CA VAL A 16 -8.50 -11.95 6.17
C VAL A 16 -7.67 -10.84 5.53
N LYS A 17 -8.23 -10.17 4.53
CA LYS A 17 -7.62 -9.00 3.87
C LYS A 17 -7.83 -7.77 4.76
N ASN A 18 -6.76 -7.26 5.36
CA ASN A 18 -6.78 -6.06 6.20
C ASN A 18 -6.44 -4.84 5.35
N ARG A 19 -7.25 -3.78 5.46
CA ARG A 19 -7.01 -2.51 4.79
C ARG A 19 -6.30 -1.57 5.76
N ILE A 20 -5.05 -1.20 5.48
CA ILE A 20 -4.25 -0.31 6.29
C ILE A 20 -4.26 1.07 5.63
N ARG A 21 -4.76 2.09 6.35
CA ARG A 21 -4.91 3.48 5.86
C ARG A 21 -3.75 4.37 6.30
N ASN A 22 -3.28 4.20 7.53
CA ASN A 22 -2.12 4.89 8.09
C ASN A 22 -1.18 3.81 8.61
N CYS A 23 -0.22 3.39 7.77
CA CYS A 23 0.96 2.73 8.30
C CYS A 23 1.80 3.79 9.01
N ASP A 24 1.69 3.89 10.34
CA ASP A 24 2.71 4.58 11.13
C ASP A 24 4.05 3.84 10.86
N PRO A 25 5.12 4.53 10.42
CA PRO A 25 6.39 3.87 10.11
C PRO A 25 6.99 3.16 11.33
N ASP A 26 6.61 3.57 12.54
CA ASP A 26 7.09 3.01 13.80
C ASP A 26 6.24 1.85 14.34
N LYS A 27 5.12 1.49 13.67
CA LYS A 27 4.22 0.44 14.16
C LYS A 27 3.91 -0.59 13.08
N ILE A 28 4.12 -1.86 13.43
CA ILE A 28 3.73 -2.99 12.60
C ILE A 28 2.21 -3.15 12.64
N PRO A 29 1.52 -3.18 11.49
CA PRO A 29 0.08 -3.35 11.46
C PRO A 29 -0.33 -4.75 11.94
N VAL A 30 -1.43 -4.80 12.70
CA VAL A 30 -1.98 -6.05 13.25
C VAL A 30 -3.31 -6.39 12.57
N CYS A 31 -3.62 -7.68 12.50
CA CYS A 31 -4.89 -8.12 11.96
C CYS A 31 -6.05 -7.68 12.87
N ALA A 32 -7.10 -7.10 12.28
CA ALA A 32 -8.29 -6.71 13.03
C ALA A 32 -9.07 -7.91 13.62
N ARG A 33 -8.89 -9.12 13.06
CA ARG A 33 -9.59 -10.33 13.48
C ARG A 33 -8.83 -11.13 14.55
N CYS A 34 -7.59 -11.53 14.27
CA CYS A 34 -6.80 -12.36 15.17
C CYS A 34 -5.71 -11.61 15.94
N ARG A 35 -5.52 -10.31 15.67
CA ARG A 35 -4.48 -9.45 16.29
C ARG A 35 -3.04 -9.90 16.03
N THR A 36 -2.82 -10.90 15.18
CA THR A 36 -1.49 -11.29 14.72
C THR A 36 -0.86 -10.15 13.92
N LYS A 37 0.44 -9.93 14.08
CA LYS A 37 1.24 -9.05 13.22
C LYS A 37 1.08 -9.49 11.77
N LEU A 38 0.82 -8.55 10.87
CA LEU A 38 0.56 -8.87 9.45
C LEU A 38 1.83 -9.12 8.65
N MET A 39 2.98 -8.71 9.18
CA MET A 39 4.27 -8.72 8.52
C MET A 39 5.37 -8.70 9.57
N ASP A 40 6.55 -9.18 9.19
CA ASP A 40 7.75 -9.15 10.02
C ASP A 40 8.50 -7.81 9.88
N GLU A 41 9.51 -7.58 10.73
CA GLU A 41 10.27 -6.31 10.74
C GLU A 41 10.98 -6.03 9.41
N SER A 42 11.51 -7.07 8.76
CA SER A 42 12.18 -6.96 7.45
C SER A 42 11.19 -6.60 6.33
N GLU A 43 10.00 -7.20 6.35
CA GLU A 43 8.93 -6.91 5.39
C GLU A 43 8.36 -5.50 5.61
N HIS A 44 8.25 -5.06 6.86
CA HIS A 44 7.83 -3.71 7.22
C HIS A 44 8.80 -2.65 6.69
N GLU A 45 10.12 -2.88 6.78
CA GLU A 45 11.13 -1.97 6.23
C GLU A 45 11.08 -1.91 4.69
N ALA A 46 10.89 -3.04 4.03
CA ALA A 46 10.70 -3.09 2.58
C ALA A 46 9.41 -2.36 2.15
N PHE A 47 8.33 -2.54 2.90
CA PHE A 47 7.06 -1.86 2.64
C PHE A 47 7.18 -0.34 2.80
N ARG A 48 7.89 0.12 3.83
CA ARG A 48 8.21 1.54 4.03
C ARG A 48 8.97 2.11 2.82
N LYS A 49 10.06 1.45 2.40
CA LYS A 49 10.84 1.89 1.23
C LYS A 49 9.96 1.96 -0.02
N PHE A 50 9.09 0.97 -0.24
CA PHE A 50 8.19 0.95 -1.38
C PHE A 50 7.19 2.11 -1.36
N GLN A 51 6.59 2.39 -0.20
CA GLN A 51 5.64 3.48 -0.04
C GLN A 51 6.31 4.84 -0.23
N ASP A 52 7.50 5.05 0.32
CA ASP A 52 8.29 6.28 0.13
C ASP A 52 8.60 6.54 -1.36
N ASN A 53 9.00 5.49 -2.10
CA ASN A 53 9.26 5.59 -3.55
C ASN A 53 8.00 5.93 -4.35
N LEU A 54 6.83 5.38 -4.00
CA LEU A 54 5.56 5.70 -4.67
C LEU A 54 5.18 7.17 -4.53
N THR A 55 5.40 7.77 -3.35
CA THR A 55 5.18 9.21 -3.14
C THR A 55 6.05 10.08 -4.04
N GLN A 56 7.25 9.63 -4.41
CA GLN A 56 8.14 10.39 -5.31
C GLN A 56 7.55 10.58 -6.72
N PHE A 57 6.65 9.68 -7.16
CA PHE A 57 6.01 9.76 -8.48
C PHE A 57 4.63 10.43 -8.44
N LYS A 58 4.10 10.83 -7.28
CA LYS A 58 2.76 11.47 -7.18
C LYS A 58 2.70 12.83 -7.89
N ASP A 59 3.83 13.54 -7.98
CA ASP A 59 3.89 14.89 -8.57
C ASP A 59 4.17 14.90 -10.07
N PHE A 60 4.35 13.73 -10.69
CA PHE A 60 4.52 13.67 -12.14
C PHE A 60 3.17 13.92 -12.83
N PRO A 61 3.09 14.88 -13.77
CA PRO A 61 1.89 15.07 -14.56
C PRO A 61 1.59 13.79 -15.35
N ASP A 62 0.34 13.34 -15.31
CA ASP A 62 -0.16 12.19 -16.10
C ASP A 62 -0.24 12.61 -17.58
N ILE A 63 0.92 12.71 -18.25
CA ILE A 63 1.03 13.07 -19.66
C ILE A 63 0.75 11.82 -20.49
N GLY A 64 -0.51 11.39 -20.47
CA GLY A 64 -1.07 10.34 -21.32
C GLY A 64 -1.99 10.93 -22.39
N LEU A 65 -1.46 11.78 -23.30
CA LEU A 65 -2.21 12.20 -24.48
C LEU A 65 -2.40 10.99 -25.41
N ARG A 66 -3.39 10.16 -25.13
CA ARG A 66 -3.84 9.11 -26.06
C ARG A 66 -4.57 9.81 -27.20
N SER A 67 -3.86 10.11 -28.29
CA SER A 67 -4.50 10.53 -29.53
C SER A 67 -5.49 9.44 -29.95
N ASN A 68 -6.78 9.78 -29.96
CA ASN A 68 -7.82 8.89 -30.47
C ASN A 68 -7.47 8.51 -31.93
N PRO A 69 -7.62 7.23 -32.33
CA PRO A 69 -7.39 6.84 -33.71
C PRO A 69 -8.40 7.53 -34.64
N PRO A 70 -8.00 7.89 -35.88
CA PRO A 70 -8.89 8.54 -36.84
C PRO A 70 -10.05 7.61 -37.23
N LYS A 71 -11.23 8.21 -37.40
CA LYS A 71 -12.52 7.57 -37.65
C LYS A 71 -12.66 7.08 -39.10
#